data_AF-A0A183EKE3-F1
#
_entry.id   AF-A0A183EKE3-F1
#
_cell.length_a   1.000
_cell.length_b   1.000
_cell.length_c   1.000
_cell.angle_alpha   90.00
_cell.angle_beta   90.00
_cell.angle_gamma   90.00
#
_symmetry.space_group_name_H-M   'P 1'
#
loop_
_entity.id
_entity.type
_entity.pdbx_description
1 polymer ?
#
loop_
_entity_poly.entity_id
_entity_poly.type
_entity_poly.pdbx_seq_one_letter_code
_entity_poly.pdbx_strand_id
1 'polypeptide(L)'
;MKKLVSDVTQYLTENDADGFDIDWEFPVWSRDAQPTDKKAFALLIKEMREAFDKAKAGLLLTAAVAAPFTVVDKAYDIDAFNKLSFAFAMQKSFFEFSL
;
A
#
# COMPACT_ATOMS: atom_id res chain seq x y z
N MET A 1 -2.45 8.90 9.90
CA MET A 1 -2.48 7.43 9.74
C MET A 1 -3.68 6.80 10.45
N LYS A 2 -3.77 6.84 11.79
CA LYS A 2 -4.88 6.23 12.56
C LYS A 2 -6.29 6.51 12.06
N LYS A 3 -6.60 7.77 11.68
CA LYS A 3 -7.91 8.12 11.11
C LYS A 3 -8.21 7.34 9.83
N LEU A 4 -7.28 7.35 8.87
CA LEU A 4 -7.42 6.60 7.62
C LEU A 4 -7.65 5.10 7.87
N VAL A 5 -6.85 4.50 8.75
CA VAL A 5 -6.98 3.07 9.11
C VAL A 5 -8.36 2.78 9.70
N SER A 6 -8.84 3.62 10.62
CA SER A 6 -10.16 3.48 11.22
C SER A 6 -11.28 3.62 10.18
N ASP A 7 -11.23 4.67 9.36
CA ASP A 7 -12.26 4.96 8.36
C ASP A 7 -12.35 3.84 7.31
N VAL A 8 -11.20 3.37 6.81
CA VAL A 8 -11.15 2.24 5.84
C VAL A 8 -11.68 0.97 6.48
N THR A 9 -11.22 0.63 7.69
CA THR A 9 -11.67 -0.59 8.37
C THR A 9 -13.18 -0.57 8.59
N GLN A 10 -13.73 0.56 9.04
CA GLN A 10 -15.18 0.74 9.20
C GLN A 10 -15.90 0.56 7.87
N TYR A 11 -15.44 1.24 6.82
CA TYR A 11 -16.03 1.13 5.48
C TYR A 11 -16.09 -0.32 4.98
N LEU A 12 -15.00 -1.08 5.14
CA LEU A 12 -14.97 -2.49 4.73
C LEU A 12 -16.00 -3.33 5.49
N THR A 13 -16.12 -3.12 6.80
CA THR A 13 -17.08 -3.88 7.62
C THR A 13 -18.54 -3.51 7.34
N GLU A 14 -18.84 -2.23 7.13
CA GLU A 14 -20.21 -1.75 6.89
C GLU A 14 -20.74 -2.12 5.51
N ASN A 15 -19.85 -2.22 4.52
CA ASN A 15 -20.23 -2.52 3.13
C ASN A 15 -20.01 -3.98 2.74
N ASP A 16 -19.65 -4.83 3.72
CA ASP A 16 -19.30 -6.23 3.52
C ASP A 16 -18.27 -6.46 2.40
N ALA A 17 -17.33 -5.53 2.26
CA ALA A 17 -16.25 -5.66 1.28
C ALA A 17 -15.22 -6.70 1.73
N ASP A 18 -14.54 -7.32 0.75
CA ASP A 18 -13.56 -8.37 1.01
C ASP A 18 -12.17 -7.85 1.40
N GLY A 19 -11.86 -6.58 1.13
CA GLY A 19 -10.56 -6.01 1.43
C GLY A 19 -10.28 -4.65 0.81
N PHE A 20 -9.03 -4.20 0.96
CA PHE A 20 -8.56 -2.90 0.49
C PHE A 20 -7.22 -3.05 -0.25
N ASP A 21 -7.10 -2.34 -1.37
CA ASP A 21 -5.87 -2.27 -2.17
C ASP A 21 -5.23 -0.89 -2.01
N ILE A 22 -3.93 -0.86 -1.66
CA ILE A 22 -3.18 0.38 -1.55
C ILE A 22 -2.49 0.68 -2.88
N ASP A 23 -2.87 1.79 -3.49
CA ASP A 23 -2.30 2.27 -4.76
C ASP A 23 -1.63 3.65 -4.57
N TRP A 24 -0.50 3.67 -3.85
CA TRP A 24 0.31 4.89 -3.69
C TRP A 24 1.47 4.86 -4.69
N GLU A 25 1.44 5.76 -5.68
CA GLU A 25 2.43 5.87 -6.76
C GLU A 25 3.38 7.08 -6.64
N PHE A 26 4.64 6.90 -6.26
CA PHE A 26 5.12 5.89 -5.32
C PHE A 26 5.66 6.64 -4.10
N PRO A 27 5.70 6.02 -2.90
CA PRO A 27 6.39 6.61 -1.76
C PRO A 27 7.78 7.09 -2.18
N VAL A 28 8.19 8.28 -1.73
CA VAL A 28 9.48 8.92 -2.09
C VAL A 28 9.72 9.24 -3.58
N TRP A 29 8.76 8.99 -4.48
CA TRP A 29 8.94 9.14 -5.94
C TRP A 29 8.06 10.22 -6.59
N SER A 30 7.20 10.90 -5.83
CA SER A 30 6.41 12.05 -6.29
C SER A 30 7.12 13.40 -6.02
N ARG A 31 6.65 14.48 -6.65
CA ARG A 31 7.24 15.83 -6.49
C ARG A 31 7.16 16.37 -5.06
N ASP A 32 6.13 15.96 -4.33
CA ASP A 32 5.83 16.33 -2.95
C ASP A 32 6.32 15.29 -1.92
N ALA A 33 6.98 14.23 -2.39
CA ALA A 33 7.36 13.12 -1.54
C ALA A 33 8.37 13.53 -0.46
N GLN A 34 8.19 12.95 0.72
CA GLN A 34 9.08 13.14 1.85
C GLN A 34 9.99 11.92 2.03
N PRO A 35 11.24 12.08 2.49
CA PRO A 35 12.11 10.94 2.82
C PRO A 35 11.49 9.97 3.84
N THR A 36 10.53 10.45 4.64
CA THR A 36 9.79 9.66 5.62
C THR A 36 8.75 8.72 5.01
N ASP A 37 8.37 8.89 3.74
CA ASP A 37 7.27 8.16 3.12
C ASP A 37 7.55 6.66 3.01
N LYS A 38 8.81 6.26 2.80
CA LYS A 38 9.22 4.84 2.85
C LYS A 38 8.81 4.18 4.17
N LYS A 39 9.11 4.84 5.29
CA LYS A 39 8.75 4.36 6.63
C LYS A 39 7.25 4.48 6.90
N ALA A 40 6.63 5.54 6.41
CA ALA A 40 5.20 5.77 6.58
C ALA A 40 4.37 4.71 5.85
N PHE A 41 4.78 4.28 4.66
CA PHE A 41 4.14 3.21 3.91
C PHE A 41 4.24 1.87 4.63
N ALA A 42 5.42 1.52 5.14
CA ALA A 42 5.62 0.32 5.96
C ALA A 42 4.73 0.32 7.22
N LEU A 43 4.65 1.46 7.90
CA LEU A 43 3.80 1.63 9.07
C LEU A 43 2.31 1.54 8.71
N LEU A 44 1.89 2.12 7.58
CA LEU A 44 0.52 2.05 7.09
C LEU A 44 0.08 0.60 6.85
N ILE A 45 0.90 -0.18 6.15
CA ILE A 45 0.63 -1.62 5.90
C ILE A 45 0.48 -2.35 7.24
N LYS A 46 1.37 -2.10 8.19
CA LYS A 46 1.31 -2.71 9.52
C LYS A 46 0.02 -2.34 10.27
N GLU A 47 -0.30 -1.04 10.36
CA GLU A 47 -1.49 -0.58 11.08
C GLU A 47 -2.79 -1.08 10.42
N MET A 48 -2.86 -1.10 9.09
CA MET A 48 -4.01 -1.65 8.36
C MET A 48 -4.18 -3.15 8.60
N ARG A 49 -3.11 -3.95 8.49
CA ARG A 49 -3.18 -5.40 8.74
C ARG A 49 -3.68 -5.70 10.15
N GLU A 50 -3.10 -5.03 11.15
CA GLU A 50 -3.51 -5.21 12.55
C GLU A 50 -4.96 -4.79 12.82
N ALA A 51 -5.45 -3.75 12.13
CA ALA A 51 -6.85 -3.32 12.25
C ALA A 51 -7.80 -4.31 11.57
N PHE A 52 -7.47 -4.78 10.36
CA PHE A 52 -8.28 -5.71 9.60
C PHE A 52 -8.42 -7.05 10.32
N ASP A 53 -7.32 -7.58 10.88
CA ASP A 53 -7.32 -8.81 11.67
C ASP A 53 -8.23 -8.75 12.90
N LYS A 54 -8.39 -7.56 13.49
CA LYS A 54 -9.28 -7.33 14.64
C LYS A 54 -10.73 -7.13 14.23
N ALA A 55 -10.97 -6.56 13.06
CA ALA A 55 -12.31 -6.15 12.63
C ALA A 55 -13.14 -7.29 12.02
N LYS A 56 -12.56 -8.04 11.08
CA LYS A 56 -13.24 -9.16 10.40
C LYS A 56 -12.19 -10.13 9.85
N ALA A 57 -12.32 -11.40 10.23
CA ALA A 57 -11.44 -12.44 9.73
C ALA A 57 -11.53 -12.53 8.19
N GLY A 58 -10.38 -12.66 7.52
CA GLY A 58 -10.31 -12.83 6.08
C GLY A 58 -10.26 -11.56 5.25
N LEU A 59 -10.29 -10.36 5.86
CA LEU A 59 -10.12 -9.11 5.10
C LEU A 59 -8.76 -9.07 4.39
N LEU A 60 -8.79 -8.91 3.07
CA LEU A 60 -7.62 -8.82 2.21
C LEU A 60 -7.00 -7.43 2.33
N LEU A 61 -5.67 -7.40 2.37
CA LEU A 61 -4.89 -6.18 2.24
C LEU A 61 -3.91 -6.38 1.10
N THR A 62 -4.10 -5.67 0.00
CA THR A 62 -3.22 -5.75 -1.16
C THR A 62 -2.56 -4.41 -1.44
N ALA A 63 -1.54 -4.41 -2.29
CA ALA A 63 -0.94 -3.17 -2.78
C ALA A 63 -0.50 -3.30 -4.23
N ALA A 64 -0.76 -2.26 -5.02
CA ALA A 64 -0.14 -2.05 -6.32
C ALA A 64 1.22 -1.37 -6.10
N VAL A 65 2.30 -2.00 -6.60
CA VAL A 65 3.68 -1.59 -6.33
C VAL A 65 4.47 -1.38 -7.60
N ALA A 66 5.47 -0.50 -7.55
CA ALA A 66 6.35 -0.24 -8.66
C ALA A 66 7.09 -1.51 -9.11
N ALA A 67 7.19 -1.72 -10.42
CA ALA A 67 8.07 -2.75 -10.99
C ALA A 67 9.55 -2.33 -11.16
N PRO A 68 9.92 -1.06 -11.45
CA PRO A 68 11.33 -0.69 -11.61
C PRO A 68 12.10 -0.83 -10.30
N PHE A 69 13.21 -1.58 -10.32
CA PHE A 69 14.06 -1.81 -9.15
C PHE A 69 14.49 -0.50 -8.46
N THR A 70 14.81 0.54 -9.24
CA THR A 70 15.21 1.85 -8.71
C THR A 70 14.14 2.52 -7.87
N VAL A 71 12.86 2.31 -8.19
CA VAL A 71 11.73 2.79 -7.39
C VAL A 71 11.55 1.88 -6.18
N VAL A 72 11.57 0.56 -6.40
CA VAL A 72 11.40 -0.44 -5.34
C VAL A 72 12.37 -0.24 -4.18
N ASP A 73 13.67 -0.09 -4.49
CA ASP A 73 14.74 0.10 -3.51
C ASP A 73 14.55 1.37 -2.66
N LYS A 74 14.08 2.45 -3.29
CA LYS A 74 13.87 3.74 -2.60
C LYS A 74 12.54 3.83 -1.87
N ALA A 75 11.47 3.31 -2.45
CA ALA A 75 10.10 3.52 -1.98
C ALA A 75 9.67 2.54 -0.90
N TYR A 76 10.20 1.33 -0.88
CA TYR A 76 9.60 0.25 -0.10
C TYR A 76 10.55 -0.36 0.91
N ASP A 77 10.00 -0.62 2.10
CA ASP A 77 10.52 -1.61 3.02
C ASP A 77 9.88 -2.96 2.66
N ILE A 78 10.65 -3.85 2.02
CA ILE A 78 10.14 -5.11 1.47
C ILE A 78 9.66 -6.05 2.58
N ASP A 79 10.22 -5.96 3.79
CA ASP A 79 9.80 -6.81 4.90
C ASP A 79 8.37 -6.50 5.34
N ALA A 80 7.90 -5.26 5.12
CA ALA A 80 6.52 -4.89 5.38
C ALA A 80 5.53 -5.65 4.48
N PHE A 81 5.95 -6.10 3.29
CA PHE A 81 5.06 -6.77 2.33
C PHE A 81 4.62 -8.15 2.82
N ASN A 82 5.32 -8.73 3.80
CA ASN A 82 4.89 -9.96 4.47
C ASN A 82 3.54 -9.83 5.22
N LYS A 83 3.03 -8.59 5.37
CA LYS A 83 1.71 -8.31 5.97
C LYS A 83 0.62 -8.09 4.92
N LEU A 84 0.98 -8.04 3.64
CA LEU A 84 0.03 -8.01 2.55
C LEU A 84 -0.46 -9.43 2.28
N SER A 85 -1.71 -9.54 1.83
CA SER A 85 -2.25 -10.75 1.25
C SER A 85 -1.60 -11.03 -0.11
N PHE A 86 -1.51 -9.99 -0.95
CA PHE A 86 -0.86 -10.03 -2.27
C PHE A 86 -0.26 -8.65 -2.61
N ALA A 87 0.79 -8.63 -3.40
CA ALA A 87 1.32 -7.42 -4.02
C ALA A 87 1.28 -7.56 -5.55
N PHE A 88 0.74 -6.54 -6.22
CA PHE A 88 0.63 -6.50 -7.68
C PHE A 88 1.70 -5.58 -8.25
N ALA A 89 2.69 -6.13 -8.95
CA ALA A 89 3.73 -5.33 -9.59
C ALA A 89 3.18 -4.66 -10.87
N MET A 90 3.20 -3.32 -10.90
CA MET A 90 2.72 -2.53 -12.02
C MET A 90 3.79 -2.46 -13.13
N GLN A 91 3.62 -3.31 -14.14
CA GLN A 91 4.55 -3.41 -15.28
C GLN A 91 4.23 -2.44 -16.43
N LYS A 92 3.07 -1.78 -16.42
CA LYS A 92 2.50 -1.15 -17.61
C LYS A 92 2.62 0.38 -17.62
N SER A 93 3.84 0.91 -17.43
CA SER A 93 4.16 2.33 -17.68
C SER A 93 5.60 2.57 -18.20
N PHE A 94 6.34 1.52 -18.57
CA PHE A 94 7.76 1.66 -18.97
C PHE A 94 8.01 2.24 -20.37
N PHE A 95 6.96 2.44 -21.17
CA PHE A 95 7.07 2.99 -22.52
C PHE A 95 5.97 4.03 -22.77
N GLU A 96 6.09 5.20 -22.15
CA GLU A 96 5.58 6.41 -22.79
C GLU A 96 6.74 7.06 -23.55
N PHE A 97 6.62 7.00 -24.88
CA PHE A 97 7.52 7.66 -25.80
C PHE A 97 7.50 9.17 -25.53
N SER A 98 8.68 9.74 -25.32
CA SER A 98 8.93 11.13 -25.63
C SER A 98 8.53 11.40 -27.09
N LEU A 99 7.48 12.19 -27.28
CA LEU A 99 7.23 12.95 -28.51
C LEU A 99 7.21 14.43 -28.14
#